data_AF-A0A397VVF8-F1
#
_entry.id   AF-A0A397VVF8-F1
#
_cell.length_a   1.000
_cell.length_b   1.000
_cell.length_c   1.000
_cell.angle_alpha   90.00
_cell.angle_beta   90.00
_cell.angle_gamma   90.00
#
_symmetry.space_group_name_H-M   'P 1'
#
loop_
_entity.id
_entity.type
_entity.pdbx_description
1 polymer ?
#
loop_
_entity_poly.entity_id
_entity_poly.type
_entity_poly.pdbx_seq_one_letter_code
_entity_poly.pdbx_strand_id
1 'polypeptide(L)'
;MRPQYEIVGNESTGRVDYAIKDAEDLICITEDKQHQIPVGMAQNIRQLESSYETNKKKRKASDTFGDNDDFDYLYGVVTTGRDWFFLLYSPDEILQGSKLPYTIEFTEDALNEESEEYQTLRKSVRRVLGVVVGMLKDRACVDKSGAKKKARIEDYRSR
;
A
#
# COMPACT_ATOMS: atom_id res chain seq x y z
N MET A 1 -6.86 -7.14 15.71
CA MET A 1 -7.28 -5.73 15.68
C MET A 1 -8.77 -5.64 15.28
N ARG A 2 -9.48 -4.51 15.48
CA ARG A 2 -10.83 -4.33 14.91
C ARG A 2 -10.69 -3.63 13.56
N PRO A 3 -11.32 -4.12 12.48
CA PRO A 3 -11.26 -3.46 11.17
C PRO A 3 -11.81 -2.04 11.21
N GLN A 4 -11.13 -1.10 10.54
CA GLN A 4 -11.52 0.32 10.53
C GLN A 4 -12.22 0.76 9.25
N TYR A 5 -12.18 -0.06 8.19
CA TYR A 5 -12.80 0.28 6.92
C TYR A 5 -13.42 -0.95 6.26
N GLU A 6 -14.45 -0.73 5.46
CA GLU A 6 -15.09 -1.77 4.65
C GLU A 6 -14.89 -1.46 3.18
N ILE A 7 -14.24 -2.38 2.48
CA ILE A 7 -14.15 -2.35 1.03
C ILE A 7 -15.49 -2.85 0.51
N VAL A 8 -16.13 -2.01 -0.31
CA VAL A 8 -17.34 -2.37 -1.03
C VAL A 8 -17.03 -2.28 -2.50
N GLY A 9 -16.86 -3.43 -3.15
CA GLY A 9 -16.75 -3.52 -4.60
C GLY A 9 -17.64 -4.63 -5.15
N ASN A 10 -17.75 -4.69 -6.47
CA ASN A 10 -18.68 -5.60 -7.14
C ASN A 10 -18.36 -7.07 -6.89
N GLU A 11 -17.08 -7.42 -6.79
CA GLU A 11 -16.66 -8.81 -6.71
C GLU A 11 -16.14 -9.22 -5.33
N SER A 12 -15.76 -8.26 -4.50
CA SER A 12 -15.45 -8.52 -3.11
C SER A 12 -15.92 -7.36 -2.24
N THR A 13 -16.60 -7.74 -1.16
CA THR A 13 -16.95 -6.87 -0.05
C THR A 13 -16.29 -7.44 1.20
N GLY A 14 -15.59 -6.62 1.97
CA GLY A 14 -14.87 -7.12 3.12
C GLY A 14 -14.25 -6.03 3.96
N ARG A 15 -14.16 -6.30 5.26
CA ARG A 15 -13.51 -5.40 6.20
C ARG A 15 -11.99 -5.51 6.09
N VAL A 16 -11.31 -4.36 6.07
CA VAL A 16 -9.85 -4.23 6.08
C VAL A 16 -9.41 -3.58 7.39
N ASP A 17 -8.18 -3.87 7.83
CA ASP A 17 -7.66 -3.30 9.06
C ASP A 17 -7.52 -1.78 8.94
N TYR A 18 -6.89 -1.29 7.87
CA TYR A 18 -6.85 0.13 7.53
C TYR A 18 -6.86 0.36 6.01
N ALA A 19 -7.24 1.59 5.67
CA ALA A 19 -7.22 2.11 4.30
C ALA A 19 -6.65 3.53 4.29
N ILE A 20 -5.81 3.83 3.30
CA ILE A 20 -5.37 5.19 2.98
C ILE A 20 -6.14 5.64 1.75
N LYS A 21 -6.75 6.83 1.81
CA LYS A 21 -7.56 7.40 0.73
C LYS A 21 -7.25 8.87 0.52
N ASP A 22 -7.45 9.35 -0.70
CA ASP A 22 -7.54 10.76 -1.03
C ASP A 22 -8.98 11.05 -1.48
N ALA A 23 -9.68 11.88 -0.71
CA ALA A 23 -11.14 12.02 -0.78
C ALA A 23 -11.87 10.66 -0.81
N GLU A 24 -12.37 10.26 -1.98
CA GLU A 24 -13.07 8.99 -2.20
C GLU A 24 -12.22 7.91 -2.89
N ASP A 25 -11.05 8.27 -3.42
CA ASP A 25 -10.16 7.36 -4.12
C ASP A 25 -9.27 6.63 -3.12
N LEU A 26 -9.43 5.31 -3.07
CA LEU A 26 -8.53 4.46 -2.29
C LEU A 26 -7.12 4.51 -2.87
N ILE A 27 -6.10 4.67 -2.02
CA ILE A 27 -4.69 4.66 -2.38
C ILE A 27 -4.03 3.36 -1.94
N CYS A 28 -4.32 2.94 -0.70
CA CYS A 28 -3.68 1.79 -0.09
C CYS A 28 -4.64 1.00 0.80
N ILE A 29 -4.48 -0.33 0.78
CA ILE A 29 -5.15 -1.25 1.72
C ILE A 29 -4.10 -1.90 2.61
N THR A 30 -4.36 -1.94 3.91
CA THR A 30 -3.47 -2.63 4.86
C THR A 30 -4.16 -3.81 5.51
N GLU A 31 -3.47 -4.94 5.56
CA GLU A 31 -3.89 -6.15 6.28
C GLU A 31 -2.89 -6.46 7.40
N ASP A 32 -3.37 -6.52 8.63
CA ASP A 32 -2.64 -6.98 9.80
C ASP A 32 -2.88 -8.48 9.98
N LYS A 33 -1.82 -9.27 9.83
CA LYS A 33 -1.84 -10.73 9.94
C LYS A 33 -0.75 -11.21 10.88
N GLN A 34 -1.14 -11.56 12.10
CA GLN A 34 -0.23 -12.16 13.07
C GLN A 34 0.35 -13.50 12.59
N HIS A 35 -0.41 -14.27 11.81
CA HIS A 35 0.00 -15.56 11.23
C HIS A 35 -0.47 -15.70 9.78
N GLN A 36 0.18 -16.57 9.01
CA GLN A 36 -0.18 -16.90 7.63
C GLN A 36 -0.09 -15.71 6.65
N ILE A 37 1.07 -15.06 6.60
CA ILE A 37 1.38 -13.97 5.65
C ILE A 37 0.91 -14.26 4.21
N PRO A 38 1.08 -15.47 3.63
CA PRO A 38 0.60 -15.75 2.27
C PRO A 38 -0.91 -15.59 2.11
N VAL A 39 -1.69 -15.95 3.14
CA VAL A 39 -3.15 -15.75 3.15
C VAL A 39 -3.47 -14.26 3.24
N GLY A 40 -2.72 -13.52 4.06
CA GLY A 40 -2.79 -12.06 4.12
C GLY A 40 -2.55 -11.37 2.79
N MET A 41 -1.51 -11.80 2.07
CA MET A 41 -1.19 -11.30 0.74
C MET A 41 -2.30 -11.59 -0.26
N ALA A 42 -2.80 -12.83 -0.32
CA ALA A 42 -3.90 -13.19 -1.21
C ALA A 42 -5.18 -12.37 -0.92
N GLN A 43 -5.50 -12.17 0.35
CA GLN A 43 -6.63 -11.34 0.78
C GLN A 43 -6.44 -9.88 0.36
N ASN A 44 -5.27 -9.30 0.64
CA ASN A 44 -4.94 -7.93 0.29
C ASN A 44 -5.03 -7.70 -1.22
N ILE A 45 -4.45 -8.59 -2.03
CA ILE A 45 -4.52 -8.55 -3.50
C ILE A 45 -5.97 -8.56 -3.98
N ARG A 46 -6.81 -9.45 -3.44
CA ARG A 46 -8.21 -9.56 -3.85
C ARG A 46 -9.03 -8.31 -3.51
N GLN A 47 -8.71 -7.66 -2.39
CA GLN A 47 -9.35 -6.40 -2.02
C GLN A 47 -8.85 -5.24 -2.89
N LEU A 48 -7.57 -5.23 -3.26
CA LEU A 48 -7.00 -4.22 -4.17
C LEU A 48 -7.65 -4.29 -5.55
N GLU A 49 -7.81 -5.49 -6.12
CA GLU A 49 -8.49 -5.69 -7.39
C GLU A 49 -9.93 -5.14 -7.39
N SER A 50 -10.71 -5.51 -6.38
CA SER A 50 -12.09 -5.01 -6.24
C SER A 50 -12.16 -3.49 -6.03
N SER A 51 -11.20 -2.95 -5.28
CA SER A 51 -11.10 -1.51 -5.04
C SER A 51 -10.67 -0.74 -6.28
N TYR A 52 -9.79 -1.31 -7.10
CA TYR A 52 -9.35 -0.72 -8.35
C TYR A 52 -10.54 -0.49 -9.28
N GLU A 53 -11.37 -1.50 -9.48
CA GLU A 53 -12.57 -1.40 -10.31
C GLU A 53 -13.60 -0.41 -9.73
N THR A 54 -13.71 -0.34 -8.40
CA THR A 54 -14.60 0.60 -7.73
C THR A 54 -14.13 2.05 -7.91
N ASN A 55 -12.84 2.32 -7.66
CA ASN A 55 -12.23 3.62 -7.93
C ASN A 55 -12.39 4.03 -9.41
N LYS A 56 -12.17 3.10 -10.34
CA LYS A 56 -12.34 3.33 -11.78
C LYS A 56 -13.77 3.73 -12.14
N LYS A 57 -14.79 3.10 -11.54
CA LYS A 57 -16.20 3.45 -11.75
C LYS A 57 -16.57 4.81 -11.18
N LYS A 58 -16.15 5.10 -9.95
CA LYS A 58 -16.41 6.40 -9.31
C LYS A 58 -15.83 7.55 -10.12
N ARG A 59 -14.59 7.39 -10.58
CA ARG A 59 -13.90 8.33 -11.46
C ARG A 59 -14.65 8.55 -12.78
N LYS A 60 -15.10 7.48 -13.45
CA LYS A 60 -15.92 7.60 -14.67
C LYS A 60 -17.25 8.32 -14.45
N ALA A 61 -17.85 8.21 -13.26
CA ALA A 61 -19.11 8.89 -12.94
C ALA A 61 -18.92 10.39 -12.68
N SER A 62 -17.73 10.83 -12.27
CA SER A 62 -17.42 12.25 -12.05
C SER A 62 -16.95 12.99 -13.32
N ASP A 63 -16.52 12.28 -14.35
CA ASP A 63 -15.93 12.89 -15.54
C ASP A 63 -16.94 13.19 -16.65
N THR A 64 -17.22 14.47 -16.85
CA THR A 64 -17.99 14.98 -18.00
C THR A 64 -17.15 15.07 -19.28
N PHE A 65 -15.82 14.90 -19.21
CA PHE A 65 -14.89 15.02 -20.35
C PHE A 65 -13.75 13.98 -20.30
N GLY A 66 -14.06 12.74 -20.66
CA GLY A 66 -13.26 11.86 -21.53
C GLY A 66 -11.79 11.48 -21.25
N ASP A 67 -11.07 12.13 -20.35
CA ASP A 67 -9.65 11.86 -20.08
C ASP A 67 -9.48 11.37 -18.64
N ASN A 68 -9.94 10.15 -18.36
CA ASN A 68 -9.84 9.56 -17.03
C ASN A 68 -9.00 8.29 -17.04
N ASP A 69 -7.70 8.47 -16.93
CA ASP A 69 -6.75 7.36 -16.78
C ASP A 69 -5.79 7.62 -15.63
N ASP A 70 -6.13 8.43 -14.63
CA ASP A 70 -5.05 9.06 -13.84
C ASP A 70 -4.32 8.14 -12.84
N PHE A 71 -4.82 6.93 -12.59
CA PHE A 71 -4.13 5.96 -11.73
C PHE A 71 -4.51 4.53 -12.04
N ASP A 72 -3.50 3.79 -12.51
CA ASP A 72 -3.64 2.41 -13.01
C ASP A 72 -3.17 1.40 -11.96
N TYR A 73 -2.87 1.88 -10.76
CA TYR A 73 -2.35 1.06 -9.68
C TYR A 73 -2.84 1.52 -8.30
N LEU A 74 -2.81 0.57 -7.37
CA LEU A 74 -3.08 0.73 -5.95
C LEU A 74 -1.93 0.13 -5.13
N TYR A 75 -1.75 0.62 -3.92
CA TYR A 75 -0.75 0.06 -3.02
C TYR A 75 -1.36 -0.92 -2.02
N GLY A 76 -0.60 -1.93 -1.64
CA GLY A 76 -0.94 -2.87 -0.58
C GLY A 76 0.10 -2.87 0.52
N VAL A 77 -0.35 -3.07 1.76
CA VAL A 77 0.53 -3.37 2.89
C VAL A 77 0.03 -4.62 3.58
N VAL A 78 0.92 -5.57 3.81
CA VAL A 78 0.65 -6.72 4.70
C VAL A 78 1.67 -6.66 5.82
N THR A 79 1.22 -6.74 7.08
CA THR A 79 2.12 -6.62 8.22
C THR A 79 1.79 -7.58 9.35
N THR A 80 2.79 -7.99 10.12
CA THR A 80 2.63 -8.66 11.43
C THR A 80 2.82 -7.68 12.59
N GLY A 81 3.00 -6.39 12.30
CA GLY A 81 3.54 -5.39 13.21
C GLY A 81 5.08 -5.39 13.24
N ARG A 82 5.71 -6.56 13.17
CA ARG A 82 7.16 -6.73 13.06
C ARG A 82 7.64 -6.62 11.62
N ASP A 83 7.07 -7.43 10.73
CA ASP A 83 7.48 -7.54 9.33
C ASP A 83 6.46 -6.83 8.44
N TRP A 84 6.94 -5.94 7.56
CA TRP A 84 6.12 -5.12 6.67
C TRP A 84 6.43 -5.45 5.21
N PHE A 85 5.40 -5.86 4.49
CA PHE A 85 5.44 -6.18 3.06
C PHE A 85 4.66 -5.12 2.29
N PHE A 86 5.30 -4.51 1.28
CA PHE A 86 4.68 -3.49 0.44
C PHE A 86 4.42 -4.06 -0.95
N LEU A 87 3.20 -3.86 -1.44
CA LEU A 87 2.72 -4.31 -2.73
C LEU A 87 2.30 -3.11 -3.58
N LEU A 88 2.45 -3.26 -4.89
CA LEU A 88 1.84 -2.40 -5.90
C LEU A 88 1.01 -3.31 -6.80
N TYR A 89 -0.30 -3.08 -6.82
CA TYR A 89 -1.26 -3.78 -7.66
C TYR A 89 -1.58 -2.91 -8.87
N SER A 90 -1.51 -3.49 -10.06
CA SER A 90 -2.11 -2.99 -11.29
C SER A 90 -2.90 -4.12 -11.95
N PRO A 91 -3.79 -3.86 -12.92
CA PRO A 91 -4.53 -4.91 -13.62
C PRO A 91 -3.65 -5.97 -14.28
N ASP A 92 -2.47 -5.57 -14.75
CA ASP A 92 -1.58 -6.44 -15.52
C ASP A 92 -0.55 -7.16 -14.63
N GLU A 93 -0.15 -6.56 -13.52
CA GLU A 93 0.88 -7.12 -12.65
C GLU A 93 0.75 -6.72 -11.17
N ILE A 94 1.28 -7.59 -10.32
CA ILE A 94 1.43 -7.37 -8.88
C ILE A 94 2.92 -7.36 -8.57
N LEU A 95 3.41 -6.25 -8.04
CA LEU A 95 4.80 -6.05 -7.68
C LEU A 95 4.96 -6.00 -6.17
N GLN A 96 5.98 -6.68 -5.67
CA GLN A 96 6.42 -6.54 -4.28
C GLN A 96 7.60 -5.55 -4.26
N GLY A 97 7.55 -4.55 -3.38
CA GLY A 97 8.54 -3.46 -3.36
C GLY A 97 9.93 -3.86 -2.85
N SER A 98 10.06 -5.06 -2.28
CA SER A 98 11.31 -5.62 -1.81
C SER A 98 11.21 -7.14 -1.69
N LYS A 99 12.32 -7.86 -1.95
CA LYS A 99 12.37 -9.33 -1.80
C LYS A 99 12.19 -9.79 -0.34
N LEU A 100 12.68 -8.99 0.60
CA LEU A 100 12.58 -9.24 2.04
C LEU A 100 11.66 -8.20 2.70
N PRO A 101 10.94 -8.56 3.78
CA PRO A 101 10.15 -7.58 4.51
C PRO A 101 11.03 -6.49 5.14
N TYR A 102 10.41 -5.34 5.40
CA TYR A 102 10.98 -4.36 6.31
C TYR A 102 10.66 -4.78 7.74
N THR A 103 11.68 -5.21 8.47
CA THR A 103 11.55 -5.69 9.85
C THR A 103 11.80 -4.56 10.85
N ILE A 104 10.84 -4.37 11.76
CA ILE A 104 10.96 -3.51 12.93
C ILE A 104 11.05 -4.43 14.15
N GLU A 105 12.24 -4.48 14.76
CA GLU A 105 12.45 -5.20 16.01
C GLU A 105 12.36 -4.22 17.17
N PHE A 106 11.56 -4.60 18.18
CA PHE A 106 11.43 -3.87 19.43
C PHE A 106 11.87 -4.78 20.57
N THR A 107 12.90 -4.35 21.29
CA THR A 107 13.42 -5.01 22.49
C THR A 107 13.31 -4.05 23.67
N GLU A 108 13.38 -4.54 24.90
CA GLU A 108 13.35 -3.69 26.10
C GLU A 108 14.54 -2.71 26.12
N ASP A 109 15.71 -3.12 25.63
CA ASP A 109 16.91 -2.27 25.54
C ASP A 109 16.72 -1.07 24.61
N ALA A 110 15.79 -1.17 23.64
CA ALA A 110 15.41 -0.06 22.78
C ALA A 110 14.60 1.03 23.51
N LEU A 111 14.27 0.86 24.79
CA LEU A 111 13.69 1.93 25.63
C LEU A 111 14.73 2.96 26.07
N ASN A 112 16.03 2.62 26.01
CA ASN A 112 17.11 3.56 26.30
C ASN A 112 17.55 4.27 25.02
N GLU A 113 17.37 5.59 24.92
CA GLU A 113 17.72 6.36 23.71
C GLU A 113 19.21 6.33 23.34
N GLU A 114 20.07 6.03 24.32
CA GLU A 114 21.53 5.91 24.14
C GLU A 114 21.96 4.52 23.64
N SER A 115 21.04 3.53 23.60
CA SER A 115 21.36 2.16 23.20
C SER A 115 21.49 1.98 21.69
N GLU A 116 22.23 0.95 21.27
CA GLU A 116 22.34 0.58 19.86
C GLU A 116 21.00 0.06 19.32
N GLU A 117 20.20 -0.59 20.18
CA GLU A 117 18.88 -1.11 19.90
C GLU A 117 17.89 0.01 19.59
N TYR A 118 17.90 1.12 20.34
CA TYR A 118 17.08 2.29 20.03
C TYR A 118 17.45 2.88 18.67
N GLN A 119 18.75 3.01 18.39
CA GLN A 119 19.21 3.51 17.09
C GLN A 119 18.81 2.59 15.94
N THR A 120 18.82 1.27 16.17
CA THR A 120 18.37 0.27 15.20
C THR A 120 16.87 0.35 14.96
N LEU A 121 16.07 0.38 16.03
CA LEU A 121 14.62 0.56 15.97
C LEU A 121 14.26 1.82 15.18
N ARG A 122 14.87 2.96 15.52
CA ARG A 122 14.64 4.25 14.85
C ARG A 122 14.98 4.19 13.36
N LYS A 123 16.08 3.54 13.00
CA LYS A 123 16.46 3.34 11.58
C LYS A 123 15.43 2.49 10.85
N SER A 124 14.96 1.40 11.44
CA SER A 124 13.96 0.51 10.83
C SER A 124 12.59 1.19 10.68
N VAL A 125 12.11 1.87 11.73
CA VAL A 125 10.87 2.67 11.66
C VAL A 125 10.97 3.75 10.59
N ARG A 126 12.10 4.47 10.53
CA ARG A 126 12.33 5.50 9.50
C ARG A 126 12.29 4.91 8.08
N ARG A 127 12.78 3.70 7.86
CA ARG A 127 12.70 3.03 6.55
C ARG A 127 11.26 2.74 6.16
N VAL A 128 10.47 2.14 7.05
CA VAL A 128 9.04 1.85 6.81
C VAL A 128 8.26 3.13 6.54
N LEU A 129 8.43 4.16 7.38
CA LEU A 129 7.80 5.47 7.15
C LEU A 129 8.27 6.12 5.84
N GLY A 130 9.54 5.93 5.46
CA GLY A 130 10.07 6.39 4.19
C GLY A 130 9.35 5.80 2.99
N VAL A 131 9.01 4.51 3.03
CA VAL A 131 8.22 3.85 1.97
C VAL A 131 6.82 4.44 1.92
N VAL A 132 6.13 4.54 3.07
CA VAL A 132 4.77 5.11 3.15
C VAL A 132 4.74 6.55 2.62
N VAL A 133 5.67 7.39 3.07
CA VAL A 133 5.77 8.77 2.57
C VAL A 133 6.08 8.80 1.07
N GLY A 134 6.91 7.88 0.58
CA GLY A 134 7.19 7.71 -0.85
C GLY A 134 5.92 7.43 -1.65
N MET A 135 5.08 6.51 -1.18
CA MET A 135 3.79 6.16 -1.81
C MET A 135 2.83 7.37 -1.82
N LEU A 136 2.76 8.11 -0.72
CA LEU A 136 1.92 9.31 -0.63
C LEU A 136 2.40 10.42 -1.54
N LYS A 137 3.72 10.64 -1.63
CA LYS A 137 4.31 11.61 -2.56
C LYS A 137 4.12 11.20 -4.01
N ASP A 138 4.27 9.92 -4.31
CA ASP A 138 3.99 9.38 -5.64
C ASP A 138 2.56 9.74 -6.07
N ARG A 139 1.58 9.51 -5.18
CA ARG A 139 0.18 9.87 -5.39
C ARG A 139 -0.06 11.38 -5.52
N ALA A 140 0.56 12.19 -4.66
CA ALA A 140 0.37 13.64 -4.64
C ALA A 140 1.03 14.36 -5.82
N CYS A 141 2.12 13.81 -6.37
CA CYS A 141 2.91 14.40 -7.44
C CYS A 141 2.63 13.75 -8.81
N VAL A 142 1.42 13.21 -9.02
CA VAL A 142 1.06 12.61 -10.31
C VAL A 142 0.89 13.66 -11.39
N ASP A 143 1.80 13.60 -12.35
CA ASP A 143 1.61 14.15 -13.68
C ASP A 143 0.94 13.07 -14.54
N LYS A 144 -0.23 13.42 -15.08
CA LYS A 144 -1.25 12.56 -15.68
C LYS A 144 -0.83 11.87 -16.99
N SER A 145 0.34 12.19 -17.53
CA SER A 145 0.83 11.60 -18.80
C SER A 145 1.14 10.09 -18.70
N GLY A 146 0.68 9.29 -19.67
CA GLY A 146 0.86 7.83 -19.69
C GLY A 146 2.32 7.34 -19.71
N ALA A 147 3.24 8.11 -20.30
CA ALA A 147 4.68 7.76 -20.31
C ALA A 147 5.29 7.76 -18.90
N LYS A 148 4.89 8.71 -18.04
CA LYS A 148 5.36 8.80 -16.66
C LYS A 148 4.76 7.69 -15.78
N LYS A 149 3.59 7.16 -16.11
CA LYS A 149 2.96 6.03 -15.40
C LYS A 149 3.77 4.75 -15.58
N LYS A 150 4.11 4.41 -16.83
CA LYS A 150 4.96 3.24 -17.13
C LYS A 150 6.33 3.36 -16.45
N ALA A 151 6.93 4.54 -16.50
CA ALA A 151 8.20 4.80 -15.83
C ALA A 151 8.14 4.59 -14.31
N ARG A 152 6.99 4.84 -13.65
CA ARG A 152 6.82 4.60 -12.20
C ARG A 152 6.72 3.11 -11.85
N ILE A 153 6.00 2.34 -12.66
CA ILE A 153 5.93 0.88 -12.49
C ILE A 153 7.31 0.26 -12.74
N GLU A 154 8.04 0.74 -13.75
CA GLU A 154 9.43 0.35 -14.01
C GLU A 154 10.38 0.75 -12.87
N ASP A 155 10.25 1.97 -12.33
CA ASP A 155 11.03 2.41 -11.17
C ASP A 155 10.76 1.50 -9.97
N TYR A 156 9.49 1.17 -9.69
CA TYR A 156 9.13 0.27 -8.61
C TYR A 156 9.71 -1.14 -8.80
N ARG A 157 9.77 -1.63 -10.05
CA ARG A 157 10.39 -2.91 -10.40
C ARG A 157 11.92 -2.92 -10.18
N SER A 158 12.57 -1.75 -10.27
CA SER A 158 14.03 -1.63 -10.17
C SER A 158 14.56 -1.51 -8.73
N ARG A 159 13.68 -1.48 -7.72
CA ARG A 159 13.99 -1.35 -6.29
C ARG A 159 14.22 -2.71 -5.64
#